data_AF-F8CD99-F1
#
_entry.id   AF-F8CD99-F1
#
_cell.length_a   1.000
_cell.length_b   1.000
_cell.length_c   1.000
_cell.angle_alpha   90.00
_cell.angle_beta   90.00
_cell.angle_gamma   90.00
#
_symmetry.space_group_name_H-M   'P 1'
#
loop_
_entity.id
_entity.type
_entity.pdbx_description
1 polymer ?
#
loop_
_entity_poly.entity_id
_entity_poly.type
_entity_poly.pdbx_seq_one_letter_code
_entity_poly.pdbx_strand_id
1 'polypeptide(L)'
;MAVFAAGWLVACGGNSLPAGDAQDPTPGGGLPGEPVNPGGPGGQGNGEEPTGTQTLWPLTTGSTWVYDIQDPVEGNFQKQVTVVGPGEVPGQPGINAVQVHSRQDRVLNNVLYEEYSWQVELTNGLVVRLREDDHRDGQQVRSTTWSPATVKSVARVPDALPWTYKSDVLEHIILGDGSRDEKSPTYIWKVLETGVTVTTKAGTFTNAVKIQRDKVNDNGEVKQDKTRFYWLVPGIGKVREEGERTEDLASYDIKP
;
A
#
# COMPACT_ATOMS: atom_id res chain seq x y z
N MET A 1 27.09 -38.34 39.98
CA MET A 1 25.63 -38.23 39.90
C MET A 1 25.20 -37.12 40.83
N ALA A 2 24.70 -36.01 40.30
CA ALA A 2 24.18 -34.89 41.09
C ALA A 2 22.70 -34.69 40.73
N VAL A 3 21.86 -34.71 41.76
CA VAL A 3 20.40 -34.68 41.70
C VAL A 3 19.93 -33.24 41.65
N PHE A 4 19.13 -32.88 40.65
CA PHE A 4 18.42 -31.59 40.62
C PHE A 4 17.06 -31.75 41.29
N ALA A 5 16.84 -30.98 42.35
CA ALA A 5 15.57 -30.88 43.06
C ALA A 5 14.66 -29.86 42.37
N ALA A 6 13.41 -30.28 42.15
CA ALA A 6 12.32 -29.43 41.71
C ALA A 6 11.86 -28.50 42.84
N GLY A 7 11.61 -27.23 42.49
CA GLY A 7 10.91 -26.27 43.35
C GLY A 7 9.66 -25.79 42.63
N TRP A 8 8.51 -26.31 43.06
CA TRP A 8 7.18 -25.81 42.70
C TRP A 8 6.89 -24.52 43.48
N LEU A 9 6.33 -23.51 42.81
CA LEU A 9 5.66 -22.39 43.47
C LEU A 9 4.19 -22.39 43.05
N VAL A 10 3.34 -22.61 44.04
CA VAL A 10 1.90 -22.32 44.01
C VAL A 10 1.73 -20.89 44.52
N ALA A 11 1.02 -20.06 43.76
CA ALA A 11 0.34 -18.89 44.28
C ALA A 11 -1.05 -18.82 43.64
N CYS A 12 -2.07 -19.15 44.44
CA CYS A 12 -3.47 -18.91 44.17
C CYS A 12 -3.86 -17.55 44.75
N GLY A 13 -4.73 -16.82 44.04
CA GLY A 13 -5.70 -15.91 44.66
C GLY A 13 -5.73 -14.47 44.15
N GLY A 14 -6.70 -14.18 43.28
CA GLY A 14 -7.10 -12.82 42.90
C GLY A 14 -8.23 -12.83 41.87
N ASN A 15 -9.48 -12.83 42.34
CA ASN A 15 -10.72 -12.79 41.55
C ASN A 15 -10.87 -11.53 40.69
N SER A 16 -11.25 -11.70 39.43
CA SER A 16 -12.19 -10.83 38.73
C SER A 16 -13.00 -11.66 37.70
N LEU A 17 -14.30 -11.37 37.65
CA LEU A 17 -15.38 -12.06 36.94
C LEU A 17 -15.33 -11.90 35.40
N PRO A 18 -16.12 -12.69 34.64
CA PRO A 18 -15.93 -12.91 33.21
C PRO A 18 -16.61 -11.85 32.34
N ALA A 19 -15.94 -11.45 31.28
CA ALA A 19 -16.52 -10.88 30.08
C ALA A 19 -15.73 -11.53 28.93
N GLY A 20 -16.31 -12.45 28.17
CA GLY A 20 -17.44 -12.18 27.31
C GLY A 20 -16.84 -11.96 25.93
N ASP A 21 -16.94 -12.98 25.08
CA ASP A 21 -16.54 -13.06 23.68
C ASP A 21 -15.92 -11.77 23.14
N ALA A 22 -14.58 -11.74 23.09
CA ALA A 22 -13.88 -10.83 22.20
C ALA A 22 -14.27 -11.26 20.79
N GLN A 23 -15.28 -10.57 20.27
CA GLN A 23 -15.64 -10.54 18.87
C GLN A 23 -14.34 -10.31 18.10
N ASP A 24 -13.89 -11.35 17.40
CA ASP A 24 -12.74 -11.33 16.50
C ASP A 24 -12.81 -10.00 15.72
N PRO A 25 -11.77 -9.14 15.74
CA PRO A 25 -11.83 -7.90 14.99
C PRO A 25 -12.02 -8.27 13.53
N THR A 26 -13.20 -7.94 12.99
CA THR A 26 -13.55 -8.24 11.60
C THR A 26 -12.38 -7.82 10.70
N PRO A 27 -11.78 -8.74 9.92
CA PRO A 27 -10.71 -8.37 8.99
C PRO A 27 -11.23 -7.32 8.02
N GLY A 28 -10.60 -6.13 8.01
CA GLY A 28 -11.12 -4.93 7.33
C GLY A 28 -11.33 -3.72 8.25
N GLY A 29 -10.45 -3.55 9.24
CA GLY A 29 -10.53 -2.47 10.23
C GLY A 29 -10.64 -1.09 9.59
N GLY A 30 -11.32 -0.18 10.31
CA GLY A 30 -11.78 1.11 9.82
C GLY A 30 -10.73 1.97 9.08
N LEU A 31 -11.25 2.90 8.29
CA LEU A 31 -10.43 3.85 7.53
C LEU A 31 -9.84 4.92 8.47
N PRO A 32 -8.60 5.39 8.26
CA PRO A 32 -8.03 6.51 9.00
C PRO A 32 -8.61 7.88 8.58
N GLY A 33 -9.74 7.90 7.86
CA GLY A 33 -10.43 9.07 7.35
C GLY A 33 -11.63 8.69 6.49
N GLU A 34 -12.41 9.68 6.05
CA GLU A 34 -13.60 9.44 5.23
C GLU A 34 -13.22 9.14 3.77
N PRO A 35 -13.85 8.16 3.12
CA PRO A 35 -13.59 7.80 1.72
C PRO A 35 -14.09 8.88 0.76
N VAL A 36 -13.35 9.10 -0.32
CA VAL A 36 -13.84 9.81 -1.51
C VAL A 36 -14.68 8.83 -2.33
N ASN A 37 -15.91 9.21 -2.69
CA ASN A 37 -16.78 8.36 -3.50
C ASN A 37 -16.17 8.12 -4.90
N PRO A 38 -15.84 6.87 -5.28
CA PRO A 38 -15.41 6.56 -6.63
C PRO A 38 -16.60 6.71 -7.59
N GLY A 39 -16.53 7.61 -8.57
CA GLY A 39 -17.52 7.67 -9.66
C GLY A 39 -18.72 8.61 -9.47
N GLY A 40 -18.58 9.71 -8.73
CA GLY A 40 -19.51 10.84 -8.92
C GLY A 40 -19.43 11.34 -10.37
N PRO A 41 -20.55 11.72 -11.02
CA PRO A 41 -20.51 12.20 -12.39
C PRO A 41 -19.56 13.39 -12.45
N GLY A 42 -18.49 13.24 -13.24
CA GLY A 42 -17.72 14.38 -13.71
C GLY A 42 -18.71 15.43 -14.17
N GLY A 43 -18.62 16.63 -13.59
CA GLY A 43 -19.47 17.75 -13.97
C GLY A 43 -19.46 17.85 -15.48
N GLN A 44 -20.64 17.68 -16.09
CA GLN A 44 -20.90 18.13 -17.43
C GLN A 44 -20.75 19.65 -17.41
N GLY A 45 -19.52 20.11 -17.65
CA GLY A 45 -19.15 21.51 -17.76
C GLY A 45 -18.33 21.67 -19.03
N ASN A 46 -18.83 22.51 -19.93
CA ASN A 46 -18.23 22.82 -21.21
C ASN A 46 -16.75 23.21 -21.08
N GLY A 47 -15.86 22.52 -21.80
CA GLY A 47 -14.65 23.10 -22.41
C GLY A 47 -13.77 24.04 -21.57
N GLU A 48 -13.62 23.82 -20.26
CA GLU A 48 -12.65 24.52 -19.43
C GLU A 48 -11.56 23.54 -19.01
N GLU A 49 -10.29 23.96 -19.14
CA GLU A 49 -9.13 23.22 -18.64
C GLU A 49 -9.35 22.82 -17.17
N PRO A 50 -9.00 21.60 -16.76
CA PRO A 50 -9.20 21.17 -15.38
C PRO A 50 -8.31 22.01 -14.45
N THR A 51 -8.93 23.00 -13.80
CA THR A 51 -8.34 23.86 -12.77
C THR A 51 -8.34 23.22 -11.37
N GLY A 52 -8.72 21.94 -11.27
CA GLY A 52 -8.58 21.14 -10.05
C GLY A 52 -7.19 20.53 -9.96
N THR A 53 -6.54 20.64 -8.80
CA THR A 53 -5.26 19.99 -8.53
C THR A 53 -5.35 18.50 -8.85
N GLN A 54 -4.64 18.05 -9.90
CA GLN A 54 -4.68 16.65 -10.32
C GLN A 54 -4.15 15.76 -9.20
N THR A 55 -4.81 14.63 -8.94
CA THR A 55 -4.40 13.67 -7.91
C THR A 55 -3.00 13.12 -8.20
N LEU A 56 -2.22 12.89 -7.14
CA LEU A 56 -0.93 12.20 -7.18
C LEU A 56 -1.09 10.67 -7.30
N TRP A 57 -2.31 10.16 -7.33
CA TRP A 57 -2.60 8.74 -7.39
C TRP A 57 -3.89 8.48 -8.19
N PRO A 58 -3.87 8.64 -9.53
CA PRO A 58 -5.08 8.48 -10.32
C PRO A 58 -5.56 7.03 -10.28
N LEU A 59 -6.82 6.85 -9.91
CA LEU A 59 -7.50 5.56 -9.78
C LEU A 59 -8.63 5.40 -10.81
N THR A 60 -8.50 6.08 -11.95
CA THR A 60 -9.46 5.97 -13.06
C THR A 60 -9.31 4.61 -13.75
N THR A 61 -10.42 3.87 -13.86
CA THR A 61 -10.50 2.58 -14.55
C THR A 61 -9.83 2.60 -15.91
N GLY A 62 -9.01 1.59 -16.18
CA GLY A 62 -8.28 1.44 -17.43
C GLY A 62 -6.97 2.23 -17.51
N SER A 63 -6.61 3.00 -16.48
CA SER A 63 -5.29 3.64 -16.42
C SER A 63 -4.20 2.59 -16.25
N THR A 64 -3.07 2.77 -16.93
CA THR A 64 -1.95 1.81 -16.89
C THR A 64 -0.59 2.48 -16.73
N TRP A 65 0.33 1.72 -16.12
CA TRP A 65 1.75 2.05 -16.01
C TRP A 65 2.58 0.81 -16.34
N VAL A 66 3.69 1.01 -17.02
CA VAL A 66 4.73 0.00 -17.19
C VAL A 66 6.01 0.51 -16.56
N TYR A 67 6.59 -0.29 -15.66
CA TYR A 67 7.85 0.01 -14.99
C TYR A 67 8.92 -0.99 -15.42
N ASP A 68 10.12 -0.49 -15.62
CA ASP A 68 11.32 -1.32 -15.62
C ASP A 68 11.80 -1.47 -14.18
N ILE A 69 11.95 -2.71 -13.75
CA ILE A 69 12.34 -3.07 -12.39
C ILE A 69 13.80 -3.53 -12.41
N GLN A 70 14.59 -2.99 -11.50
CA GLN A 70 15.93 -3.49 -11.17
C GLN A 70 15.89 -4.04 -9.76
N ASP A 71 15.85 -5.37 -9.64
CA ASP A 71 15.74 -6.08 -8.37
C ASP A 71 17.05 -6.85 -8.09
N PRO A 72 17.68 -6.68 -6.92
CA PRO A 72 18.94 -7.35 -6.60
C PRO A 72 18.79 -8.88 -6.43
N VAL A 73 17.57 -9.38 -6.22
CA VAL A 73 17.29 -10.81 -6.00
C VAL A 73 16.69 -11.45 -7.25
N GLU A 74 15.72 -10.78 -7.86
CA GLU A 74 14.92 -11.32 -8.97
C GLU A 74 15.44 -10.89 -10.35
N GLY A 75 16.48 -10.05 -10.40
CA GLY A 75 17.05 -9.49 -11.62
C GLY A 75 16.21 -8.38 -12.23
N ASN A 76 16.39 -8.15 -13.53
CA ASN A 76 15.68 -7.11 -14.26
C ASN A 76 14.43 -7.67 -14.93
N PHE A 77 13.29 -7.00 -14.76
CA PHE A 77 12.02 -7.40 -15.36
C PHE A 77 11.06 -6.22 -15.53
N GLN A 78 9.94 -6.44 -16.21
CA GLN A 78 8.89 -5.43 -16.33
C GLN A 78 7.72 -5.71 -15.39
N LYS A 79 7.12 -4.62 -14.91
CA LYS A 79 5.90 -4.62 -14.10
C LYS A 79 4.87 -3.76 -14.78
N GLN A 80 3.70 -4.32 -15.08
CA GLN A 80 2.55 -3.58 -15.56
C GLN A 80 1.53 -3.41 -14.44
N VAL A 81 1.07 -2.19 -14.22
CA VAL A 81 0.00 -1.86 -13.27
C VAL A 81 -1.21 -1.38 -14.07
N THR A 82 -2.40 -1.89 -13.74
CA THR A 82 -3.68 -1.55 -14.38
C THR A 82 -4.72 -1.26 -13.32
N VAL A 83 -5.44 -0.15 -13.45
CA VAL A 83 -6.65 0.09 -12.65
C VAL A 83 -7.80 -0.70 -13.24
N VAL A 84 -8.31 -1.69 -12.51
CA VAL A 84 -9.44 -2.52 -12.95
C VAL A 84 -10.76 -1.77 -12.76
N GLY A 85 -10.88 -1.02 -11.66
CA GLY A 85 -12.03 -0.19 -11.36
C GLY A 85 -12.67 -0.50 -10.01
N PRO A 86 -13.80 0.15 -9.69
CA PRO A 86 -14.47 -0.05 -8.42
C PRO A 86 -15.08 -1.46 -8.33
N GLY A 87 -14.99 -2.05 -7.14
CA GLY A 87 -15.62 -3.33 -6.83
C GLY A 87 -15.59 -3.63 -5.34
N GLU A 88 -16.30 -4.68 -4.95
CA GLU A 88 -16.34 -5.14 -3.57
C GLU A 88 -14.98 -5.73 -3.14
N VAL A 89 -14.59 -5.48 -1.90
CA VAL A 89 -13.36 -6.03 -1.32
C VAL A 89 -13.61 -7.49 -0.91
N PRO A 90 -12.84 -8.46 -1.40
CA PRO A 90 -13.05 -9.87 -1.06
C PRO A 90 -13.00 -10.11 0.46
N GLY A 91 -14.04 -10.79 0.95
CA GLY A 91 -14.21 -11.10 2.36
C GLY A 91 -14.76 -9.95 3.21
N GLN A 92 -15.13 -8.81 2.63
CA GLN A 92 -15.69 -7.65 3.34
C GLN A 92 -17.01 -7.19 2.70
N PRO A 93 -18.13 -7.86 2.99
CA PRO A 93 -19.41 -7.56 2.36
C PRO A 93 -19.83 -6.09 2.50
N GLY A 94 -20.21 -5.47 1.38
CA GLY A 94 -20.66 -4.07 1.30
C GLY A 94 -19.54 -3.03 1.32
N ILE A 95 -18.27 -3.43 1.43
CA ILE A 95 -17.13 -2.52 1.36
C ILE A 95 -16.62 -2.46 -0.08
N ASN A 96 -16.64 -1.26 -0.68
CA ASN A 96 -16.16 -1.03 -2.05
C ASN A 96 -14.84 -0.26 -2.06
N ALA A 97 -13.99 -0.60 -3.03
CA ALA A 97 -12.72 0.08 -3.29
C ALA A 97 -12.34 -0.06 -4.77
N VAL A 98 -11.34 0.70 -5.21
CA VAL A 98 -10.79 0.56 -6.57
C VAL A 98 -9.77 -0.57 -6.56
N GLN A 99 -10.03 -1.61 -7.36
CA GLN A 99 -9.09 -2.68 -7.59
C GLN A 99 -7.99 -2.23 -8.56
N VAL A 100 -6.75 -2.48 -8.19
CA VAL A 100 -5.55 -2.26 -8.98
C VAL A 100 -4.80 -3.59 -9.10
N HIS A 101 -4.53 -3.99 -10.34
CA HIS A 101 -3.81 -5.21 -10.68
C HIS A 101 -2.39 -4.87 -11.13
N SER A 102 -1.39 -5.52 -10.53
CA SER A 102 0.01 -5.44 -10.92
C SER A 102 0.50 -6.81 -11.39
N ARG A 103 1.00 -6.90 -12.62
CA ARG A 103 1.58 -8.10 -13.23
C ARG A 103 3.09 -7.93 -13.40
N GLN A 104 3.89 -8.92 -12.98
CA GLN A 104 5.35 -8.93 -13.03
C GLN A 104 5.86 -10.22 -13.68
N ASP A 105 6.51 -10.11 -14.84
CA ASP A 105 7.14 -11.24 -15.52
C ASP A 105 8.57 -11.45 -14.98
N ARG A 106 8.75 -12.21 -13.91
CA ARG A 106 10.08 -12.41 -13.29
C ARG A 106 10.88 -13.44 -14.08
N VAL A 107 11.53 -12.97 -15.14
CA VAL A 107 12.23 -13.79 -16.14
C VAL A 107 13.31 -14.69 -15.52
N LEU A 108 14.04 -14.22 -14.51
CA LEU A 108 15.16 -14.96 -13.93
C LEU A 108 14.72 -16.31 -13.32
N ASN A 109 13.57 -16.32 -12.67
CA ASN A 109 13.03 -17.50 -11.99
C ASN A 109 11.86 -18.14 -12.75
N ASN A 110 11.52 -17.60 -13.94
CA ASN A 110 10.38 -18.04 -14.75
C ASN A 110 9.05 -18.10 -13.97
N VAL A 111 8.83 -17.09 -13.12
CA VAL A 111 7.61 -16.95 -12.29
C VAL A 111 6.80 -15.76 -12.78
N LEU A 112 5.53 -15.99 -13.05
CA LEU A 112 4.55 -14.91 -13.20
C LEU A 112 4.05 -14.52 -11.81
N TYR A 113 4.35 -13.30 -11.38
CA TYR A 113 3.85 -12.76 -10.12
C TYR A 113 2.76 -11.72 -10.38
N GLU A 114 1.61 -11.86 -9.71
CA GLU A 114 0.50 -10.92 -9.81
C GLU A 114 0.09 -10.43 -8.42
N GLU A 115 -0.20 -9.15 -8.29
CA GLU A 115 -0.71 -8.52 -7.06
C GLU A 115 -2.03 -7.82 -7.38
N TYR A 116 -3.08 -8.16 -6.66
CA TYR A 116 -4.37 -7.46 -6.70
C TYR A 116 -4.50 -6.65 -5.41
N SER A 117 -4.77 -5.36 -5.51
CA SER A 117 -4.94 -4.50 -4.34
C SER A 117 -6.18 -3.64 -4.42
N TRP A 118 -6.87 -3.47 -3.30
CA TRP A 118 -8.10 -2.69 -3.19
C TRP A 118 -7.80 -1.39 -2.46
N GLN A 119 -7.98 -0.27 -3.14
CA GLN A 119 -7.50 1.04 -2.71
C GLN A 119 -8.62 2.08 -2.64
N VAL A 120 -8.50 2.99 -1.68
CA VAL A 120 -9.46 4.07 -1.44
C VAL A 120 -8.69 5.37 -1.24
N GLU A 121 -9.07 6.41 -1.98
CA GLU A 121 -8.66 7.79 -1.68
C GLU A 121 -9.50 8.32 -0.52
N LEU A 122 -8.86 8.97 0.45
CA LEU A 122 -9.50 9.57 1.61
C LEU A 122 -9.54 11.09 1.47
N THR A 123 -10.54 11.70 2.08
CA THR A 123 -10.75 13.16 2.09
C THR A 123 -9.58 13.94 2.72
N ASN A 124 -8.78 13.30 3.57
CA ASN A 124 -7.57 13.86 4.16
C ASN A 124 -6.34 13.80 3.23
N GLY A 125 -6.51 13.39 1.97
CA GLY A 125 -5.45 13.36 0.97
C GLY A 125 -4.55 12.12 1.02
N LEU A 126 -4.90 11.10 1.81
CA LEU A 126 -4.22 9.80 1.78
C LEU A 126 -4.88 8.86 0.78
N VAL A 127 -4.10 7.92 0.25
CA VAL A 127 -4.62 6.70 -0.38
C VAL A 127 -4.31 5.54 0.54
N VAL A 128 -5.32 4.77 0.90
CA VAL A 128 -5.19 3.57 1.73
C VAL A 128 -5.48 2.32 0.93
N ARG A 129 -4.95 1.20 1.42
CA ARG A 129 -5.15 -0.13 0.87
C ARG A 129 -5.87 -0.99 1.91
N LEU A 130 -6.97 -1.59 1.49
CA LEU A 130 -7.83 -2.42 2.33
C LEU A 130 -7.41 -3.88 2.30
N ARG A 131 -6.92 -4.34 1.15
CA ARG A 131 -6.51 -5.73 0.90
C ARG A 131 -5.44 -5.80 -0.19
N GLU A 132 -4.58 -6.81 -0.09
CA GLU A 132 -3.63 -7.25 -1.12
C GLU A 132 -3.70 -8.77 -1.25
N ASP A 133 -3.81 -9.26 -2.48
CA ASP A 133 -3.72 -10.67 -2.80
C ASP A 133 -2.58 -10.91 -3.79
N ASP A 134 -1.63 -11.76 -3.40
CA ASP A 134 -0.50 -12.14 -4.23
C ASP A 134 -0.72 -13.51 -4.84
N HIS A 135 -0.40 -13.60 -6.13
CA HIS A 135 -0.47 -14.82 -6.90
C HIS A 135 0.89 -15.13 -7.53
N ARG A 136 1.19 -16.42 -7.65
CA ARG A 136 2.31 -16.96 -8.41
C ARG A 136 1.78 -18.00 -9.37
N ASP A 137 2.02 -17.79 -10.66
CA ASP A 137 1.58 -18.69 -11.73
C ASP A 137 0.07 -19.02 -11.65
N GLY A 138 -0.74 -17.99 -11.35
CA GLY A 138 -2.18 -18.09 -11.20
C GLY A 138 -2.69 -18.65 -9.86
N GLN A 139 -1.80 -19.15 -8.99
CA GLN A 139 -2.17 -19.62 -7.65
C GLN A 139 -2.05 -18.50 -6.63
N GLN A 140 -3.11 -18.23 -5.86
CA GLN A 140 -3.03 -17.31 -4.73
C GLN A 140 -2.11 -17.88 -3.65
N VAL A 141 -1.06 -17.16 -3.30
CA VAL A 141 -0.06 -17.58 -2.30
C VAL A 141 -0.14 -16.79 -1.01
N ARG A 142 -0.76 -15.61 -1.02
CA ARG A 142 -0.91 -14.76 0.14
C ARG A 142 -2.11 -13.82 -0.02
N SER A 143 -2.81 -13.59 1.08
CA SER A 143 -3.74 -12.48 1.26
C SER A 143 -3.32 -11.67 2.47
N THR A 144 -3.32 -10.35 2.37
CA THR A 144 -3.05 -9.45 3.48
C THR A 144 -4.19 -8.44 3.60
N THR A 145 -4.71 -8.27 4.81
CA THR A 145 -5.61 -7.17 5.18
C THR A 145 -5.00 -6.41 6.35
N TRP A 146 -5.48 -5.19 6.59
CA TRP A 146 -4.94 -4.33 7.65
C TRP A 146 -6.03 -3.80 8.58
N SER A 147 -5.67 -3.58 9.84
CA SER A 147 -6.49 -2.91 10.84
C SER A 147 -5.66 -1.87 11.60
N PRO A 148 -5.87 -0.55 11.41
CA PRO A 148 -6.67 0.05 10.34
C PRO A 148 -6.07 -0.18 8.95
N ALA A 149 -6.78 0.21 7.89
CA ALA A 149 -6.27 0.18 6.53
C ALA A 149 -4.88 0.84 6.40
N THR A 150 -3.97 0.20 5.66
CA THR A 150 -2.59 0.71 5.53
C THR A 150 -2.49 1.83 4.50
N VAL A 151 -1.66 2.83 4.76
CA VAL A 151 -1.38 3.88 3.78
C VAL A 151 -0.60 3.29 2.61
N LYS A 152 -1.06 3.56 1.40
CA LYS A 152 -0.40 3.22 0.14
C LYS A 152 0.37 4.40 -0.45
N SER A 153 -0.20 5.61 -0.33
CA SER A 153 0.36 6.83 -0.90
C SER A 153 -0.35 8.07 -0.34
N VAL A 154 0.03 9.24 -0.88
CA VAL A 154 -0.76 10.48 -0.80
C VAL A 154 -1.43 10.75 -2.15
N ALA A 155 -2.66 11.24 -2.12
CA ALA A 155 -3.41 11.69 -3.29
C ALA A 155 -3.19 13.17 -3.59
N ARG A 156 -2.75 13.97 -2.61
CA ARG A 156 -2.54 15.41 -2.74
C ARG A 156 -1.25 15.82 -2.03
N VAL A 157 -0.64 16.89 -2.54
CA VAL A 157 0.47 17.54 -1.82
C VAL A 157 -0.11 18.20 -0.56
N PRO A 158 0.42 17.91 0.64
CA PRO A 158 0.00 18.59 1.86
C PRO A 158 0.29 20.08 1.79
N ASP A 159 -0.60 20.91 2.34
CA ASP A 159 -0.49 22.39 2.28
C ASP A 159 0.72 22.95 3.04
N ALA A 160 1.32 22.16 3.93
CA ALA A 160 2.50 22.54 4.71
C ALA A 160 3.57 21.45 4.68
N LEU A 161 4.82 21.85 4.45
CA LEU A 161 6.00 20.97 4.45
C LEU A 161 7.01 21.40 5.53
N PRO A 162 7.76 20.45 6.14
CA PRO A 162 7.68 19.00 5.92
C PRO A 162 6.40 18.41 6.51
N TRP A 163 5.76 17.50 5.77
CA TRP A 163 4.60 16.76 6.25
C TRP A 163 5.04 15.37 6.69
N THR A 164 4.44 14.86 7.77
CA THR A 164 4.70 13.50 8.26
C THR A 164 3.41 12.85 8.73
N TYR A 165 3.27 11.55 8.46
CA TYR A 165 2.17 10.73 8.94
C TYR A 165 2.68 9.40 9.47
N LYS A 166 2.33 9.09 10.72
CA LYS A 166 2.62 7.81 11.36
C LYS A 166 1.41 6.89 11.20
N SER A 167 1.65 5.66 10.77
CA SER A 167 0.65 4.62 10.56
C SER A 167 1.07 3.37 11.32
N ASP A 168 0.42 3.14 12.46
CA ASP A 168 0.51 1.88 13.19
C ASP A 168 -0.60 0.96 12.66
N VAL A 169 -0.25 -0.21 12.14
CA VAL A 169 -1.22 -1.14 11.53
C VAL A 169 -1.00 -2.55 12.04
N LEU A 170 -2.09 -3.32 12.12
CA LEU A 170 -2.05 -4.77 12.26
C LEU A 170 -2.26 -5.40 10.89
N GLU A 171 -1.26 -6.12 10.37
CA GLU A 171 -1.35 -6.91 9.14
C GLU A 171 -1.88 -8.31 9.48
N HIS A 172 -3.04 -8.67 8.96
CA HIS A 172 -3.57 -10.03 9.04
C HIS A 172 -3.27 -10.74 7.72
N ILE A 173 -2.45 -11.80 7.79
CA ILE A 173 -1.95 -12.51 6.64
C ILE A 173 -2.54 -13.92 6.61
N ILE A 174 -3.07 -14.33 5.46
CA ILE A 174 -3.47 -15.71 5.17
C ILE A 174 -2.59 -16.22 4.03
N LEU A 175 -1.87 -17.31 4.24
CA LEU A 175 -1.03 -17.94 3.21
C LEU A 175 -1.85 -18.89 2.34
N GLY A 176 -1.28 -19.29 1.19
CA GLY A 176 -1.96 -20.17 0.21
C GLY A 176 -2.34 -21.56 0.76
N ASP A 177 -1.74 -21.99 1.87
CA ASP A 177 -2.11 -23.23 2.59
C ASP A 177 -3.19 -23.01 3.67
N GLY A 178 -3.69 -21.78 3.81
CA GLY A 178 -4.67 -21.38 4.81
C GLY A 178 -4.09 -21.04 6.18
N SER A 179 -2.77 -21.18 6.38
CA SER A 179 -2.13 -20.74 7.62
C SER A 179 -2.23 -19.23 7.79
N ARG A 180 -2.24 -18.80 9.06
CA ARG A 180 -2.43 -17.39 9.45
C ARG A 180 -1.19 -16.85 10.12
N ASP A 181 -0.82 -15.62 9.79
CA ASP A 181 0.28 -14.86 10.38
C ASP A 181 -0.19 -13.43 10.67
N GLU A 182 0.42 -12.80 11.67
CA GLU A 182 0.06 -11.45 12.10
C GLU A 182 1.31 -10.62 12.38
N LYS A 183 1.30 -9.36 11.94
CA LYS A 183 2.43 -8.43 12.10
C LYS A 183 1.91 -7.06 12.50
N SER A 184 2.61 -6.38 13.41
CA SER A 184 2.23 -5.04 13.85
C SER A 184 3.27 -3.98 13.46
N PRO A 185 3.47 -3.69 12.16
CA PRO A 185 4.46 -2.71 11.76
C PRO A 185 3.96 -1.27 11.97
N THR A 186 4.93 -0.40 12.21
CA THR A 186 4.74 1.04 12.13
C THR A 186 5.41 1.57 10.86
N TYR A 187 4.67 2.37 10.11
CA TYR A 187 5.17 3.11 8.95
C TYR A 187 5.20 4.61 9.23
N ILE A 188 6.25 5.29 8.78
CA ILE A 188 6.33 6.76 8.82
C ILE A 188 6.43 7.26 7.38
N TRP A 189 5.43 8.02 6.96
CA TRP A 189 5.37 8.66 5.65
C TRP A 189 5.78 10.12 5.76
N LYS A 190 6.55 10.61 4.80
CA LYS A 190 7.02 12.00 4.75
C LYS A 190 6.90 12.53 3.33
N VAL A 191 6.37 13.74 3.17
CA VAL A 191 6.54 14.51 1.93
C VAL A 191 7.75 15.40 2.12
N LEU A 192 8.79 15.16 1.33
CA LEU A 192 10.09 15.80 1.50
C LEU A 192 10.22 17.05 0.65
N GLU A 193 9.79 16.98 -0.61
CA GLU A 193 10.05 18.02 -1.60
C GLU A 193 9.00 18.01 -2.70
N THR A 194 8.77 19.16 -3.32
CA THR A 194 7.88 19.35 -4.47
C THR A 194 8.65 20.05 -5.59
N GLY A 195 8.21 19.92 -6.85
CA GLY A 195 8.91 20.51 -7.99
C GLY A 195 10.24 19.80 -8.32
N VAL A 196 10.37 18.54 -7.91
CA VAL A 196 11.58 17.74 -8.17
C VAL A 196 11.60 17.36 -9.65
N THR A 197 12.77 17.47 -10.27
CA THR A 197 12.99 16.96 -11.62
C THR A 197 13.40 15.48 -11.59
N VAL A 198 12.67 14.64 -12.31
CA VAL A 198 12.94 13.20 -12.45
C VAL A 198 12.93 12.83 -13.93
N THR A 199 13.98 12.17 -14.38
CA THR A 199 14.09 11.64 -15.74
C THR A 199 14.00 10.13 -15.73
N THR A 200 13.06 9.61 -16.51
CA THR A 200 12.76 8.18 -16.70
C THR A 200 12.70 7.89 -18.21
N LYS A 201 12.45 6.64 -18.60
CA LYS A 201 12.21 6.31 -20.03
C LYS A 201 10.89 6.92 -20.55
N ALA A 202 9.91 7.13 -19.68
CA ALA A 202 8.64 7.76 -20.04
C ALA A 202 8.76 9.29 -20.24
N GLY A 203 9.91 9.89 -19.93
CA GLY A 203 10.18 11.31 -20.09
C GLY A 203 10.81 11.97 -18.87
N THR A 204 10.97 13.29 -18.96
CA THR A 204 11.43 14.15 -17.87
C THR A 204 10.25 14.91 -17.28
N PHE A 205 10.04 14.75 -15.97
CA PHE A 205 8.99 15.41 -15.21
C PHE A 205 9.63 16.43 -14.27
N THR A 206 9.19 17.69 -14.29
CA THR A 206 9.77 18.79 -13.50
C THR A 206 8.92 19.19 -12.30
N ASN A 207 7.79 18.51 -12.08
CA ASN A 207 6.80 18.81 -11.05
C ASN A 207 6.57 17.61 -10.12
N ALA A 208 7.56 16.73 -9.96
CA ALA A 208 7.42 15.55 -9.12
C ALA A 208 7.45 15.92 -7.62
N VAL A 209 6.76 15.11 -6.83
CA VAL A 209 6.69 15.17 -5.37
C VAL A 209 7.47 13.99 -4.82
N LYS A 210 8.52 14.28 -4.04
CA LYS A 210 9.34 13.26 -3.41
C LYS A 210 8.78 12.88 -2.05
N ILE A 211 8.51 11.59 -1.87
CA ILE A 211 7.92 11.01 -0.67
C ILE A 211 8.88 9.96 -0.13
N GLN A 212 8.99 9.89 1.19
CA GLN A 212 9.69 8.83 1.89
C GLN A 212 8.72 8.01 2.73
N ARG A 213 8.92 6.70 2.77
CA ARG A 213 8.28 5.79 3.71
C ARG A 213 9.33 4.98 4.45
N ASP A 214 9.33 5.10 5.77
CA ASP A 214 10.13 4.27 6.65
C ASP A 214 9.26 3.18 7.29
N LYS A 215 9.79 1.97 7.48
CA LYS A 215 9.24 0.97 8.41
C LYS A 215 10.12 0.96 9.65
N VAL A 216 9.53 1.19 10.82
CA VAL A 216 10.30 1.30 12.08
C VAL A 216 10.16 0.08 12.98
N ASN A 217 11.11 -0.11 13.89
CA ASN A 217 11.03 -1.07 15.00
C ASN A 217 10.27 -0.46 16.19
N ASP A 218 10.11 -1.25 17.25
CA ASP A 218 9.37 -0.85 18.46
C ASP A 218 10.01 0.34 19.21
N ASN A 219 11.31 0.58 18.97
CA ASN A 219 12.04 1.72 19.50
C ASN A 219 11.91 2.99 18.62
N GLY A 220 11.16 2.92 17.52
CA GLY A 220 10.99 4.01 16.57
C GLY A 220 12.15 4.19 15.60
N GLU A 221 13.13 3.28 15.58
CA GLU A 221 14.26 3.33 14.66
C GLU A 221 13.88 2.70 13.32
N VAL A 222 14.36 3.30 12.23
CA VAL A 222 14.15 2.76 10.88
C VAL A 222 14.81 1.38 10.77
N LYS A 223 14.02 0.37 10.40
CA LYS A 223 14.54 -0.98 10.12
C LYS A 223 15.50 -0.89 8.93
N GLN A 224 16.63 -1.57 9.05
CA GLN A 224 17.64 -1.63 8.00
C GLN A 224 17.00 -2.02 6.65
N ASP A 225 17.35 -1.29 5.59
CA ASP A 225 16.89 -1.50 4.21
C ASP A 225 15.36 -1.43 4.02
N LYS A 226 14.64 -0.77 4.94
CA LYS A 226 13.17 -0.58 4.87
C LYS A 226 12.73 0.87 4.67
N THR A 227 13.64 1.77 4.32
CA THR A 227 13.30 3.07 3.74
C THR A 227 13.01 2.89 2.25
N ARG A 228 11.92 3.53 1.79
CA ARG A 228 11.60 3.66 0.37
C ARG A 228 11.36 5.11 0.01
N PHE A 229 11.77 5.49 -1.19
CA PHE A 229 11.49 6.80 -1.78
C PHE A 229 10.58 6.63 -2.98
N TYR A 230 9.61 7.53 -3.13
CA TYR A 230 8.68 7.58 -4.24
C TYR A 230 8.71 8.96 -4.87
N TRP A 231 8.61 9.02 -6.18
CA TRP A 231 8.38 10.25 -6.92
C TRP A 231 7.02 10.15 -7.59
N LEU A 232 6.10 11.03 -7.20
CA LEU A 232 4.75 11.09 -7.74
C LEU A 232 4.60 12.36 -8.58
N VAL A 233 3.98 12.26 -9.75
CA VAL A 233 3.69 13.40 -10.61
C VAL A 233 2.17 13.61 -10.63
N PRO A 234 1.65 14.83 -10.37
CA PRO A 234 0.22 15.13 -10.47
C PRO A 234 -0.37 14.67 -11.81
N GLY A 235 -1.48 13.96 -11.76
CA GLY A 235 -2.18 13.41 -12.93
C GLY A 235 -1.54 12.17 -13.56
N ILE A 236 -0.32 11.80 -13.15
CA ILE A 236 0.39 10.62 -13.67
C ILE A 236 0.53 9.54 -12.61
N GLY A 237 0.76 9.91 -11.35
CA GLY A 237 1.04 8.95 -10.29
C GLY A 237 2.53 8.66 -10.13
N LYS A 238 2.87 7.45 -9.71
CA LYS A 238 4.26 7.08 -9.38
C LYS A 238 5.11 6.95 -10.65
N VAL A 239 6.16 7.76 -10.75
CA VAL A 239 7.12 7.72 -11.86
C VAL A 239 8.43 7.03 -11.47
N ARG A 240 8.76 6.97 -10.18
CA ARG A 240 9.92 6.23 -9.66
C ARG A 240 9.72 5.74 -8.24
N GLU A 241 10.30 4.58 -7.91
CA GLU A 241 10.51 4.09 -6.55
C GLU A 241 11.96 3.63 -6.37
N GLU A 242 12.55 3.95 -5.22
CA GLU A 242 13.89 3.48 -4.82
C GLU A 242 13.84 2.93 -3.39
N GLY A 243 14.72 1.96 -3.07
CA GLY A 243 14.81 1.32 -1.76
C GLY A 243 15.27 -0.14 -1.91
N GLU A 244 14.40 -1.08 -1.61
CA GLU A 244 14.65 -2.54 -1.75
C GLU A 244 14.95 -2.96 -3.20
N ARG A 245 14.36 -2.24 -4.16
CA ARG A 245 14.59 -2.35 -5.60
C ARG A 245 14.28 -1.00 -6.24
N THR A 246 14.68 -0.84 -7.49
CA THR A 246 14.32 0.34 -8.27
C THR A 246 13.14 0.01 -9.18
N GLU A 247 12.09 0.82 -9.14
CA GLU A 247 11.02 0.80 -10.15
C GLU A 247 11.08 2.14 -10.91
N ASP A 248 11.36 2.11 -12.21
CA ASP A 248 11.46 3.31 -13.05
C ASP A 248 10.42 3.29 -14.17
N LEU A 249 9.69 4.38 -14.37
CA LEU A 249 8.58 4.41 -15.31
C LEU A 249 9.07 4.33 -16.77
N ALA A 250 8.56 3.34 -17.49
CA ALA A 250 8.84 3.12 -18.90
C ALA A 250 7.78 3.74 -19.81
N SER A 251 6.51 3.56 -19.47
CA SER A 251 5.37 4.17 -20.17
C SER A 251 4.14 4.23 -19.27
N TYR A 252 3.16 5.06 -19.65
CA TYR A 252 1.89 5.19 -18.95
C TYR A 252 0.78 5.60 -19.92
N ASP A 253 -0.47 5.32 -19.52
CA ASP A 253 -1.68 5.75 -20.20
C ASP A 253 -2.74 6.03 -19.12
N ILE A 254 -2.98 7.30 -18.82
CA ILE A 254 -3.93 7.73 -17.79
C ILE A 254 -5.26 8.07 -18.43
N LYS A 255 -6.34 7.51 -17.86
CA LYS A 255 -7.69 7.80 -18.30
C LYS A 255 -8.25 9.03 -17.58
N PRO A 256 -9.04 9.86 -18.30
CA PRO A 256 -9.65 11.06 -17.74
C PRO A 256 -10.68 10.74 -16.66
#